data_AF-A0AAD0JHY6-F1
#
_entry.id   AF-A0AAD0JHY6-F1
#
_cell.length_a   1.000
_cell.length_b   1.000
_cell.length_c   1.000
_cell.angle_alpha   90.00
_cell.angle_beta   90.00
_cell.angle_gamma   90.00
#
_symmetry.space_group_name_H-M   'P 1'
#
loop_
_entity.id
_entity.type
_entity.pdbx_description
1 polymer ?
#
loop_
_entity_poly.entity_id
_entity_poly.type
_entity_poly.pdbx_seq_one_letter_code
_entity_poly.pdbx_strand_id
1 'polypeptide(L)'
;MISLIATFAAATALPAHSKELPPVIELHARCVDDAQCRFRGDTLNVELELRNGGSESVTLPLEYIRSRGPSVKVKDNHSGKVTALRSGMAAAALRDQMQELRAGQSLRIGFPIKPQELTRFALRPMDVTLQFSVNLTPGAQGAEAQLVQAQLKVVDADPAG
;
A
#
# COMPACT_ATOMS: atom_id res chain seq x y z
N MET A 1 -20.93 71.24 -11.13
CA MET A 1 -19.60 70.64 -10.87
C MET A 1 -19.52 70.36 -9.37
N ILE A 2 -19.96 69.18 -8.89
CA ILE A 2 -19.82 68.75 -7.48
C ILE A 2 -19.58 67.22 -7.47
N SER A 3 -18.56 66.82 -6.74
CA SER A 3 -17.85 65.54 -6.73
C SER A 3 -18.67 64.30 -6.37
N LEU A 4 -18.40 63.19 -7.07
CA LEU A 4 -18.74 61.83 -6.63
C LEU A 4 -17.63 61.31 -5.71
N ILE A 5 -17.99 60.96 -4.47
CA ILE A 5 -17.12 60.26 -3.52
C ILE A 5 -17.29 58.76 -3.76
N ALA A 6 -16.22 58.08 -4.16
CA ALA A 6 -16.18 56.63 -4.29
C ALA A 6 -15.92 55.98 -2.92
N THR A 7 -16.87 55.21 -2.43
CA THR A 7 -16.72 54.37 -1.23
C THR A 7 -16.07 53.04 -1.61
N PHE A 8 -14.83 52.83 -1.15
CA PHE A 8 -14.16 51.53 -1.18
C PHE A 8 -14.78 50.61 -0.12
N ALA A 9 -15.46 49.54 -0.54
CA ALA A 9 -15.84 48.45 0.36
C ALA A 9 -14.71 47.42 0.43
N ALA A 10 -14.14 47.24 1.62
CA ALA A 10 -13.09 46.27 1.90
C ALA A 10 -13.65 44.84 1.81
N ALA A 11 -13.01 43.99 1.01
CA ALA A 11 -13.29 42.56 0.94
C ALA A 11 -12.67 41.86 2.16
N THR A 12 -13.50 41.33 3.05
CA THR A 12 -13.07 40.44 4.13
C THR A 12 -12.78 39.05 3.52
N ALA A 13 -11.51 38.66 3.48
CA ALA A 13 -11.12 37.29 3.14
C ALA A 13 -11.55 36.34 4.27
N LEU A 14 -12.42 35.39 3.96
CA LEU A 14 -12.72 34.25 4.84
C LEU A 14 -11.47 33.37 4.96
N PRO A 15 -11.20 32.77 6.13
CA PRO A 15 -10.13 31.80 6.25
C PRO A 15 -10.51 30.58 5.41
N ALA A 16 -9.70 30.28 4.38
CA ALA A 16 -9.72 29.00 3.73
C ALA A 16 -9.31 27.96 4.78
N HIS A 17 -10.28 27.27 5.37
CA HIS A 17 -10.02 25.98 6.01
C HIS A 17 -9.59 25.04 4.89
N SER A 18 -8.29 25.05 4.60
CA SER A 18 -7.63 24.00 3.85
C SER A 18 -7.99 22.70 4.55
N LYS A 19 -8.85 21.92 3.90
CA LYS A 19 -9.03 20.52 4.21
C LYS A 19 -7.62 19.93 4.13
N GLU A 20 -7.00 19.66 5.27
CA GLU A 20 -5.74 18.93 5.34
C GLU A 20 -5.97 17.66 4.52
N LEU A 21 -5.37 17.60 3.32
CA LEU A 21 -5.46 16.40 2.51
C LEU A 21 -4.76 15.31 3.32
N PRO A 22 -5.41 14.15 3.54
CA PRO A 22 -4.78 13.08 4.29
C PRO A 22 -3.43 12.75 3.67
N PRO A 23 -2.43 12.36 4.47
CA PRO A 23 -1.11 12.04 3.96
C PRO A 23 -1.25 11.01 2.83
N VAL A 24 -0.77 11.38 1.64
CA VAL A 24 -0.87 10.59 0.41
C VAL A 24 0.23 9.53 0.47
N ILE A 25 0.09 8.58 1.38
CA ILE A 25 0.92 7.39 1.43
C ILE A 25 0.30 6.37 0.50
N GLU A 26 1.06 5.98 -0.49
CA GLU A 26 0.65 5.05 -1.54
C GLU A 26 1.38 3.74 -1.34
N LEU A 27 0.70 2.64 -1.66
CA LEU A 27 1.32 1.34 -1.77
C LEU A 27 1.23 0.88 -3.22
N HIS A 28 2.37 0.59 -3.81
CA HIS A 28 2.49 -0.01 -5.12
C HIS A 28 3.03 -1.43 -4.97
N ALA A 29 2.64 -2.32 -5.86
CA ALA A 29 3.10 -3.71 -5.88
C ALA A 29 3.52 -4.08 -7.30
N ARG A 30 4.58 -4.87 -7.42
CA ARG A 30 4.99 -5.47 -8.69
C ARG A 30 5.63 -6.84 -8.47
N CYS A 31 5.47 -7.71 -9.45
CA CYS A 31 6.31 -8.91 -9.55
C CYS A 31 7.68 -8.51 -10.10
N VAL A 32 8.74 -9.05 -9.51
CA VAL A 32 10.13 -8.69 -9.83
C VAL A 32 10.57 -9.36 -11.14
N ASP A 33 10.24 -10.64 -11.31
CA ASP A 33 10.79 -11.47 -12.37
C ASP A 33 9.93 -11.46 -13.66
N ASP A 34 8.63 -11.19 -13.53
CA ASP A 34 7.68 -11.16 -14.65
C ASP A 34 6.62 -10.09 -14.40
N ALA A 35 6.62 -9.01 -15.20
CA ALA A 35 5.69 -7.89 -15.02
C ALA A 35 4.20 -8.29 -15.15
N GLN A 36 3.90 -9.43 -15.80
CA GLN A 36 2.55 -9.97 -15.89
C GLN A 36 2.19 -10.89 -14.72
N CYS A 37 3.11 -11.09 -13.77
CA CYS A 37 2.92 -11.97 -12.61
C CYS A 37 2.48 -13.39 -13.00
N ARG A 38 3.11 -13.97 -14.03
CA ARG A 38 2.80 -15.34 -14.46
C ARG A 38 3.37 -16.37 -13.50
N PHE A 39 2.51 -17.25 -13.01
CA PHE A 39 2.86 -18.33 -12.10
C PHE A 39 3.43 -19.53 -12.85
N ARG A 40 4.69 -19.84 -12.61
CA ARG A 40 5.42 -20.95 -13.27
C ARG A 40 5.60 -22.18 -12.38
N GLY A 41 5.08 -22.14 -11.15
CA GLY A 41 5.34 -23.16 -10.13
C GLY A 41 6.53 -22.84 -9.21
N ASP A 42 7.24 -21.74 -9.46
CA ASP A 42 8.35 -21.26 -8.64
C ASP A 42 7.93 -20.13 -7.69
N THR A 43 8.83 -19.73 -6.79
CA THR A 43 8.61 -18.61 -5.87
C THR A 43 8.31 -17.34 -6.65
N LEU A 44 7.18 -16.71 -6.34
CA LEU A 44 6.84 -15.40 -6.91
C LEU A 44 7.49 -14.31 -6.06
N ASN A 45 8.53 -13.66 -6.57
CA ASN A 45 9.16 -12.54 -5.89
C ASN A 45 8.36 -11.27 -6.16
N VAL A 46 7.76 -10.71 -5.11
CA VAL A 46 7.03 -9.45 -5.16
C VAL A 46 7.84 -8.37 -4.47
N GLU A 47 7.84 -7.17 -5.04
CA GLU A 47 8.32 -5.96 -4.38
C GLU A 47 7.14 -5.02 -4.14
N LEU A 48 7.04 -4.54 -2.90
CA LEU A 48 6.15 -3.46 -2.52
C LEU A 48 6.93 -2.16 -2.40
N GLU A 49 6.34 -1.08 -2.89
CA GLU A 49 6.84 0.27 -2.72
C GLU A 49 5.83 1.08 -1.92
N LEU A 50 6.19 1.44 -0.69
CA LEU A 50 5.45 2.37 0.14
C LEU A 50 6.01 3.77 -0.10
N ARG A 51 5.27 4.61 -0.83
CA ARG A 51 5.73 5.92 -1.30
C ARG A 51 4.99 7.04 -0.59
N ASN A 52 5.72 8.08 -0.18
CA ASN A 52 5.12 9.36 0.15
C ASN A 52 4.89 10.17 -1.13
N GLY A 53 3.67 10.12 -1.65
CA GLY A 53 3.22 10.90 -2.81
C GLY A 53 2.77 12.32 -2.45
N GLY A 54 2.79 12.68 -1.16
CA GLY A 54 2.43 14.01 -0.68
C GLY A 54 3.55 15.04 -0.84
N SER A 55 3.27 16.27 -0.43
CA SER A 55 4.22 17.39 -0.41
C SER A 55 4.97 17.56 0.91
N GLU A 56 4.47 16.94 1.98
CA GLU A 56 5.01 17.03 3.35
C GLU A 56 5.70 15.72 3.74
N SER A 57 6.66 15.80 4.67
CA SER A 57 7.23 14.62 5.30
C SER A 57 6.21 13.95 6.23
N VAL A 58 6.26 12.62 6.32
CA VAL A 58 5.49 11.86 7.31
C VAL A 58 6.40 11.08 8.23
N THR A 59 5.96 10.83 9.46
CA THR A 59 6.71 10.02 10.41
C THR A 59 6.02 8.68 10.60
N LEU A 60 6.74 7.59 10.30
CA LEU A 60 6.23 6.21 10.33
C LEU A 60 7.28 5.28 10.94
N PRO A 61 6.89 4.13 11.53
CA PRO A 61 7.86 3.14 12.00
C PRO A 61 8.36 2.28 10.83
N LEU A 62 9.19 2.85 9.94
CA LEU A 62 9.53 2.24 8.65
C LEU A 62 10.26 0.89 8.81
N GLU A 63 11.15 0.74 9.80
CA GLU A 63 11.80 -0.55 10.08
C GLU A 63 10.82 -1.61 10.59
N TYR A 64 9.84 -1.24 11.43
CA TYR A 64 8.78 -2.18 11.83
C TYR A 64 7.99 -2.63 10.60
N ILE A 65 7.59 -1.69 9.74
CA ILE A 65 6.83 -1.98 8.51
C ILE A 65 7.63 -2.92 7.59
N ARG A 66 8.91 -2.62 7.34
CA ARG A 66 9.79 -3.44 6.51
C ARG A 66 9.96 -4.85 7.08
N SER A 67 10.26 -4.96 8.37
CA SER A 67 10.49 -6.25 9.05
C SER A 67 9.22 -7.10 9.14
N ARG A 68 8.08 -6.46 9.39
CA ARG A 68 6.79 -7.12 9.53
C ARG A 68 6.26 -7.61 8.17
N GLY A 69 6.55 -6.88 7.11
CA GLY A 69 6.00 -7.10 5.78
C GLY A 69 4.49 -6.83 5.69
N PRO A 70 3.91 -6.99 4.50
CA PRO A 70 2.48 -6.81 4.28
C PRO A 70 1.65 -7.88 4.99
N SER A 71 0.37 -7.59 5.19
CA SER A 71 -0.65 -8.63 5.27
C SER A 71 -1.14 -8.93 3.86
N VAL A 72 -1.39 -10.20 3.52
CA VAL A 72 -1.79 -10.59 2.16
C VAL A 72 -3.04 -11.42 2.22
N LYS A 73 -4.08 -10.98 1.50
CA LYS A 73 -5.25 -11.81 1.18
C LYS A 73 -5.11 -12.34 -0.23
N VAL A 74 -5.42 -13.61 -0.41
CA VAL A 74 -5.45 -14.28 -1.72
C VAL A 74 -6.89 -14.63 -2.02
N LYS A 75 -7.41 -14.11 -3.13
CA LYS A 75 -8.72 -14.50 -3.66
C LYS A 75 -8.52 -15.43 -4.85
N ASP A 76 -9.08 -16.63 -4.78
CA ASP A 76 -9.25 -17.49 -5.95
C ASP A 76 -10.36 -16.87 -6.82
N ASN A 77 -10.01 -16.43 -8.03
CA ASN A 77 -10.94 -15.75 -8.90
C ASN A 77 -11.95 -16.71 -9.56
N HIS A 78 -11.66 -18.01 -9.62
CA HIS A 78 -12.59 -19.02 -10.10
C HIS A 78 -13.66 -19.33 -9.06
N SER A 79 -13.25 -19.55 -7.81
CA SER A 79 -14.15 -20.01 -6.75
C SER A 79 -14.68 -18.88 -5.86
N GLY A 80 -14.10 -17.68 -5.94
CA GLY A 80 -14.38 -16.55 -5.06
C GLY A 80 -13.91 -16.72 -3.60
N LYS A 81 -13.27 -17.84 -3.26
CA LYS A 81 -12.79 -18.10 -1.89
C LYS A 81 -11.65 -17.13 -1.58
N VAL A 82 -11.50 -16.79 -0.29
CA VAL A 82 -10.42 -15.93 0.19
C VAL A 82 -9.66 -16.64 1.30
N THR A 83 -8.33 -16.59 1.25
CA THR A 83 -7.44 -16.98 2.35
C THR A 83 -6.48 -15.84 2.67
N ALA A 84 -5.76 -15.94 3.78
CA ALA A 84 -4.69 -15.03 4.14
C ALA A 84 -3.36 -15.77 4.15
N LEU A 85 -2.31 -15.14 3.61
CA LEU A 85 -0.96 -15.66 3.76
C LEU A 85 -0.43 -15.35 5.15
N ARG A 86 0.46 -16.22 5.63
CA ARG A 86 1.17 -15.96 6.87
C ARG A 86 2.03 -14.72 6.66
N SER A 87 1.88 -13.76 7.55
CA SER A 87 2.70 -12.57 7.51
C SER A 87 3.92 -12.71 8.43
N GLY A 88 4.92 -11.85 8.24
CA GLY A 88 6.12 -11.82 9.08
C GLY A 88 5.82 -11.46 10.54
N MET A 89 6.83 -11.57 11.40
CA MET A 89 6.81 -11.05 12.76
C MET A 89 7.92 -10.00 12.88
N ALA A 90 7.59 -8.84 13.43
CA ALA A 90 8.57 -7.80 13.75
C ALA A 90 8.65 -7.63 15.27
N ALA A 91 9.82 -7.24 15.76
CA ALA A 91 10.01 -6.93 17.17
C ALA A 91 9.10 -5.76 17.58
N ALA A 92 8.38 -5.90 18.69
CA ALA A 92 7.43 -4.89 19.15
C ALA A 92 8.09 -3.53 19.41
N ALA A 93 9.34 -3.53 19.90
CA ALA A 93 10.12 -2.31 20.15
C ALA A 93 10.36 -1.44 18.90
N LEU A 94 10.23 -1.99 17.69
CA LEU A 94 10.35 -1.20 16.45
C LEU A 94 9.13 -0.31 16.19
N ARG A 95 7.99 -0.51 16.88
CA ARG A 95 6.79 0.32 16.69
C ARG A 95 7.00 1.76 17.12
N ASP A 96 7.83 1.97 18.13
CA ASP A 96 8.12 3.29 18.68
C ASP A 96 9.33 3.95 17.99
N GLN A 97 10.00 3.23 17.08
CA GLN A 97 11.13 3.72 16.30
C GLN A 97 10.64 4.47 15.06
N MET A 98 10.18 5.69 15.32
CA MET A 98 9.60 6.57 14.33
C MET A 98 10.68 7.19 13.43
N GLN A 99 10.45 7.13 12.11
CA GLN A 99 11.39 7.57 11.09
C GLN A 99 10.67 8.45 10.06
N GLU A 100 11.38 9.47 9.57
CA GLU A 100 10.86 10.37 8.55
C GLU A 100 10.89 9.69 7.17
N LEU A 101 9.75 9.71 6.47
CA LEU A 101 9.64 9.42 5.03
C LEU A 101 9.28 10.73 4.33
N ARG A 102 10.26 11.34 3.66
CA ARG A 102 10.08 12.65 3.02
C ARG A 102 9.19 12.56 1.79
N ALA A 103 8.62 13.70 1.40
CA ALA A 103 7.90 13.83 0.14
C ALA A 103 8.72 13.25 -1.03
N GLY A 104 8.09 12.40 -1.83
CA GLY A 104 8.72 11.72 -2.97
C GLY A 104 9.62 10.52 -2.62
N GLN A 105 9.92 10.26 -1.34
CA GLN A 105 10.68 9.09 -0.94
C GLN A 105 9.82 7.83 -0.85
N SER A 106 10.49 6.67 -0.97
CA SER A 106 9.86 5.36 -0.89
C SER A 106 10.62 4.40 0.01
N LEU A 107 9.87 3.56 0.69
CA LEU A 107 10.34 2.35 1.35
C LEU A 107 10.04 1.14 0.45
N ARG A 108 11.06 0.36 0.09
CA ARG A 108 10.89 -0.90 -0.65
C ARG A 108 10.90 -2.10 0.30
N ILE A 109 10.01 -3.05 0.04
CA ILE A 109 9.82 -4.26 0.84
C ILE A 109 9.75 -5.47 -0.10
N GLY A 110 10.73 -6.36 -0.01
CA GLY A 110 10.71 -7.64 -0.72
C GLY A 110 9.77 -8.63 -0.02
N PHE A 111 8.95 -9.34 -0.78
CA PHE A 111 8.00 -10.31 -0.27
C PHE A 111 7.95 -11.56 -1.17
N PRO A 112 8.74 -12.60 -0.88
CA PRO A 112 8.71 -13.85 -1.62
C PRO A 112 7.46 -14.67 -1.24
N ILE A 113 6.68 -15.09 -2.23
CA ILE A 113 5.53 -15.97 -2.04
C ILE A 113 5.91 -17.36 -2.54
N LYS A 114 5.91 -18.34 -1.64
CA LYS A 114 6.28 -19.71 -2.00
C LYS A 114 5.17 -20.34 -2.85
N PRO A 115 5.51 -21.24 -3.79
CA PRO A 115 4.50 -21.88 -4.66
C PRO A 115 3.37 -22.54 -3.87
N GLN A 116 3.74 -23.22 -2.78
CA GLN A 116 2.86 -23.97 -1.91
C GLN A 116 1.81 -23.10 -1.21
N GLU A 117 2.07 -21.81 -1.04
CA GLU A 117 1.11 -20.87 -0.45
C GLU A 117 -0.05 -20.55 -1.39
N LEU A 118 0.19 -20.64 -2.72
CA LEU A 118 -0.84 -20.47 -3.74
C LEU A 118 -1.46 -21.81 -4.13
N THR A 119 -0.65 -22.83 -4.41
CA THR A 119 -1.14 -24.11 -4.98
C THR A 119 -1.91 -24.98 -3.98
N ARG A 120 -1.76 -24.76 -2.67
CA ARG A 120 -2.61 -25.43 -1.67
C ARG A 120 -4.03 -24.85 -1.62
N PHE A 121 -4.22 -23.64 -2.14
CA PHE A 121 -5.45 -22.89 -2.01
C PHE A 121 -6.21 -22.77 -3.32
N ALA A 122 -5.54 -22.38 -4.40
CA ALA A 122 -6.12 -22.23 -5.72
C ALA A 122 -5.72 -23.41 -6.62
N LEU A 123 -6.69 -23.88 -7.43
CA LEU A 123 -6.45 -24.92 -8.42
C LEU A 123 -5.78 -24.33 -9.67
N ARG A 124 -5.26 -25.20 -10.53
CA ARG A 124 -4.81 -24.83 -11.87
C ARG A 124 -6.02 -24.85 -12.84
N PRO A 125 -6.08 -23.97 -13.86
CA PRO A 125 -5.12 -22.90 -14.14
C PRO A 125 -5.12 -21.83 -13.05
N MET A 126 -3.95 -21.24 -12.77
CA MET A 126 -3.84 -20.22 -11.73
C MET A 126 -4.57 -18.94 -12.18
N ASP A 127 -5.54 -18.47 -11.40
CA ASP A 127 -6.11 -17.13 -11.49
C ASP A 127 -6.45 -16.64 -10.09
N VAL A 128 -5.54 -15.86 -9.49
CA VAL A 128 -5.72 -15.32 -8.15
C VAL A 128 -5.46 -13.83 -8.11
N THR A 129 -6.18 -13.15 -7.23
CA THR A 129 -5.91 -11.75 -6.88
C THR A 129 -5.21 -11.71 -5.53
N LEU A 130 -4.01 -11.16 -5.49
CA LEU A 130 -3.28 -10.84 -4.27
C LEU A 130 -3.62 -9.42 -3.85
N GLN A 131 -4.15 -9.26 -2.64
CA GLN A 131 -4.37 -7.96 -2.02
C GLN A 131 -3.40 -7.79 -0.86
N PHE A 132 -2.45 -6.89 -1.04
CA PHE A 132 -1.47 -6.49 -0.04
C PHE A 132 -2.04 -5.34 0.78
N SER A 133 -1.81 -5.37 2.09
CA SER A 133 -2.08 -4.24 2.97
C SER A 133 -0.95 -4.00 3.95
N VAL A 134 -0.67 -2.72 4.19
CA VAL A 134 0.30 -2.26 5.19
C VAL A 134 -0.45 -1.35 6.16
N ASN A 135 -0.27 -1.59 7.46
CA ASN A 135 -0.79 -0.71 8.52
C ASN A 135 0.26 0.35 8.86
N LEU A 136 -0.09 1.61 8.61
CA LEU A 136 0.74 2.78 8.90
C LEU A 136 0.71 3.18 10.38
N THR A 137 -0.27 2.68 11.14
CA THR A 137 -0.39 2.87 12.59
C THR A 137 -0.34 1.51 13.33
N PRO A 138 0.83 0.83 13.39
CA PRO A 138 0.94 -0.46 14.04
C PRO A 138 0.48 -0.46 15.50
N GLY A 139 -0.48 -1.33 15.84
CA GLY A 139 -1.06 -1.41 17.19
C GLY A 139 -2.46 -0.80 17.28
N ALA A 140 -2.80 0.13 16.38
CA ALA A 140 -4.17 0.60 16.21
C ALA A 140 -5.05 -0.49 15.57
N GLN A 141 -6.33 -0.51 15.94
CA GLN A 141 -7.32 -1.50 15.51
C GLN A 141 -8.57 -0.80 14.94
N GLY A 142 -9.36 -1.51 14.14
CA GLY A 142 -10.64 -1.00 13.63
C GLY A 142 -10.49 0.30 12.83
N ALA A 143 -11.27 1.31 13.19
CA ALA A 143 -11.31 2.59 12.48
C ALA A 143 -10.03 3.44 12.63
N GLU A 144 -9.17 3.13 13.59
CA GLU A 144 -7.92 3.85 13.85
C GLU A 144 -6.74 3.29 13.06
N ALA A 145 -6.88 2.09 12.49
CA ALA A 145 -5.86 1.48 11.65
C ALA A 145 -5.83 2.16 10.28
N GLN A 146 -4.74 2.85 9.97
CA GLN A 146 -4.57 3.46 8.65
C GLN A 146 -3.93 2.43 7.72
N LEU A 147 -4.76 1.82 6.88
CA LEU A 147 -4.33 0.80 5.92
C LEU A 147 -4.14 1.41 4.53
N VAL A 148 -2.98 1.14 3.93
CA VAL A 148 -2.75 1.34 2.49
C VAL A 148 -2.67 0.00 1.79
N GLN A 149 -3.12 -0.07 0.54
CA GLN A 149 -3.34 -1.33 -0.16
C GLN A 149 -2.87 -1.27 -1.61
N ALA A 150 -2.44 -2.43 -2.10
CA ALA A 150 -2.08 -2.66 -3.50
C ALA A 150 -2.60 -4.03 -3.92
N GLN A 151 -2.81 -4.22 -5.22
CA GLN A 151 -3.26 -5.49 -5.76
C GLN A 151 -2.37 -5.96 -6.91
N LEU A 152 -2.19 -7.27 -7.01
CA LEU A 152 -1.61 -7.94 -8.17
C LEU A 152 -2.51 -9.07 -8.62
N LYS A 153 -2.70 -9.20 -9.93
CA LYS A 153 -3.30 -10.39 -10.52
C LYS A 153 -2.19 -11.37 -10.85
N VAL A 154 -2.30 -12.60 -10.35
CA VAL A 154 -1.40 -13.70 -10.69
C VAL A 154 -2.18 -14.67 -11.56
N VAL A 155 -1.65 -14.93 -12.76
CA VAL A 155 -2.25 -15.84 -13.72
C VAL A 155 -1.28 -16.97 -14.01
N ASP A 156 -1.77 -18.10 -14.49
CA ASP A 156 -0.92 -19.18 -14.95
C ASP A 156 0.02 -18.69 -16.06
N ALA A 157 1.23 -19.24 -16.12
CA ALA A 157 1.99 -19.13 -17.35
C ALA A 157 1.27 -19.98 -18.41
N ASP A 158 1.05 -19.42 -19.60
CA ASP A 158 0.48 -20.19 -20.72
C ASP A 158 1.29 -21.48 -20.91
N PRO A 159 0.63 -22.62 -21.16
CA PRO A 159 1.31 -23.87 -21.47
C PRO A 159 1.87 -23.82 -22.91
N ALA A 160 2.85 -22.95 -23.17
CA ALA A 160 3.80 -23.00 -24.29
C ALA A 160 4.66 -21.73 -24.29
N GLY A 161 5.93 -21.89 -23.95
CA GLY A 161 7.04 -21.18 -24.60
C GLY A 161 7.89 -22.23 -25.28
#